data_AF-A0A6J8E1C3-F1
#
_entry.id   AF-A0A6J8E1C3-F1
#
_cell.length_a   1.000
_cell.length_b   1.000
_cell.length_c   1.000
_cell.angle_alpha   90.00
_cell.angle_beta   90.00
_cell.angle_gamma   90.00
#
_symmetry.space_group_name_H-M   'P 1'
#
loop_
_entity.id
_entity.type
_entity.pdbx_description
1 polymer ?
#
loop_
_entity_poly.entity_id
_entity_poly.type
_entity_poly.pdbx_seq_one_letter_code
_entity_poly.pdbx_strand_id
1 'polypeptide(L)'
;MSENKLWKFLNRPASPQPPTPCNYTPILLSDSKGNYLKEFIGNTVVDRKVKFWCRSGSTVEKSYKWLKANIENKIILHGKLWIYVWLGTCNIATKGGNFISLTSEDNQAVLNITHYFQEFSTLIHRYPECKITFLETPVFSIESFNKSRNHPDPNIFKNQDLKLQDQILNVKTKYRSSTPVFAIQIHL
;
A
#
# COMPACT_ATOMS: atom_id res chain seq x y z
N MET A 1 -2.88 13.72 11.01
CA MET A 1 -2.06 13.36 12.19
C MET A 1 -1.20 14.56 12.57
N SER A 2 -0.96 14.85 13.86
CA SER A 2 -0.01 15.92 14.22
C SER A 2 1.42 15.41 14.07
N GLU A 3 2.31 16.25 13.58
CA GLU A 3 3.74 15.97 13.35
C GLU A 3 4.41 15.31 14.56
N ASN A 4 4.06 15.76 15.77
CA ASN A 4 4.52 15.19 17.03
C ASN A 4 4.15 13.72 17.27
N LYS A 5 3.00 13.25 16.74
CA LYS A 5 2.61 11.84 16.86
C LYS A 5 3.39 10.95 15.89
N LEU A 6 3.69 11.46 14.70
CA LEU A 6 4.50 10.77 13.70
C LEU A 6 5.94 10.60 14.17
N TRP A 7 6.55 11.65 14.72
CA TRP A 7 7.90 11.58 15.29
C TRP A 7 8.02 10.58 16.45
N LYS A 8 7.03 10.51 17.34
CA LYS A 8 7.00 9.51 18.41
C LYS A 8 6.89 8.07 17.88
N PHE A 9 6.20 7.87 16.76
CA PHE A 9 6.08 6.56 16.13
C PHE A 9 7.38 6.14 15.44
N LEU A 10 8.00 7.05 14.68
CA LEU A 10 9.27 6.80 13.99
C LEU A 10 10.45 6.58 14.95
N ASN A 11 10.42 7.23 16.12
CA ASN A 11 11.47 7.14 17.14
C ASN A 11 11.22 6.07 18.21
N ARG A 12 10.19 5.23 18.06
CA ARG A 12 9.98 4.12 19.00
C ARG A 12 11.12 3.12 18.81
N PRO A 13 11.86 2.75 19.88
CA PRO A 13 12.88 1.73 19.78
C PRO A 13 12.23 0.43 19.30
N ALA A 14 12.67 -0.06 18.14
CA ALA A 14 12.20 -1.31 17.58
C ALA A 14 12.61 -2.43 18.55
N SER A 15 11.65 -2.90 19.34
CA SER A 15 11.80 -4.06 20.19
C SER A 15 10.64 -5.04 19.93
N PRO A 16 10.92 -6.33 19.73
CA PRO A 16 12.22 -6.99 19.92
C PRO A 16 13.18 -6.72 18.76
N GLN A 17 14.48 -6.91 19.04
CA GLN A 17 15.62 -6.77 18.14
C GLN A 17 15.27 -7.10 16.68
N PRO A 18 15.77 -6.32 15.69
CA PRO A 18 15.62 -6.71 14.30
C PRO A 18 16.18 -8.14 14.17
N PRO A 19 15.40 -9.11 13.67
CA PRO A 19 15.92 -10.43 13.41
C PRO A 19 17.19 -10.27 12.56
N THR A 20 18.19 -11.11 12.85
CA THR A 20 19.41 -11.38 12.06
C THR A 20 19.34 -10.78 10.66
N PRO A 21 20.37 -10.03 10.19
CA PRO A 21 20.28 -9.20 8.98
C PRO A 21 19.54 -9.97 7.90
N CYS A 22 18.30 -9.56 7.67
CA CYS A 22 17.42 -10.30 6.80
C CYS A 22 18.11 -10.25 5.43
N ASN A 23 18.56 -11.39 4.92
CA ASN A 23 19.29 -11.49 3.64
C ASN A 23 18.42 -11.12 2.42
N TYR A 24 17.30 -10.44 2.65
CA TYR A 24 16.36 -9.98 1.65
C TYR A 24 16.52 -8.49 1.44
N THR A 25 16.58 -8.07 0.18
CA THR A 25 16.42 -6.67 -0.22
C THR A 25 14.96 -6.26 0.00
N PRO A 26 14.66 -5.32 0.90
CA PRO A 26 13.30 -4.86 1.12
C PRO A 26 12.83 -3.99 -0.05
N ILE A 27 11.64 -4.30 -0.57
CA ILE A 27 11.04 -3.63 -1.72
C ILE A 27 9.66 -3.12 -1.33
N LEU A 28 9.38 -1.83 -1.52
CA LEU A 28 8.02 -1.29 -1.44
C LEU A 28 7.39 -1.27 -2.84
N LEU A 29 6.38 -2.11 -3.08
CA LEU A 29 5.54 -2.09 -4.26
C LEU A 29 4.28 -1.27 -3.96
N SER A 30 4.15 -0.08 -4.55
CA SER A 30 3.06 0.84 -4.20
C SER A 30 2.61 1.71 -5.38
N ASP A 31 1.61 2.56 -5.14
CA ASP A 31 1.14 3.59 -6.06
C ASP A 31 1.83 4.94 -5.78
N SER A 32 1.15 6.07 -6.01
CA SER A 32 1.68 7.40 -5.72
C SER A 32 2.01 7.63 -4.24
N LYS A 33 1.39 6.89 -3.31
CA LYS A 33 1.69 7.00 -1.87
C LYS A 33 3.13 6.58 -1.54
N GLY A 34 3.64 5.55 -2.21
CA GLY A 34 5.02 5.11 -2.01
C GLY A 34 6.05 6.14 -2.50
N ASN A 35 5.75 6.87 -3.58
CA ASN A 35 6.59 7.99 -4.03
C ASN A 35 6.58 9.13 -3.02
N TYR A 36 5.41 9.50 -2.49
CA TYR A 36 5.32 10.52 -1.44
C TYR A 36 6.08 10.11 -0.17
N LEU A 37 5.98 8.83 0.23
CA LEU A 37 6.76 8.31 1.36
C LEU A 37 8.26 8.39 1.09
N LYS A 38 8.71 8.03 -0.12
CA LYS A 38 10.12 8.13 -0.54
C LYS A 38 10.64 9.57 -0.45
N GLU A 39 9.86 10.55 -0.86
CA GLU A 39 10.22 11.97 -0.75
C GLU A 39 10.26 12.42 0.71
N PHE A 40 9.28 12.01 1.52
CA PHE A 40 9.18 12.38 2.92
C PHE A 40 10.32 11.84 3.80
N ILE A 41 10.79 10.63 3.52
CA ILE A 41 11.92 10.03 4.27
C ILE A 41 13.30 10.54 3.84
N GLY A 42 13.36 11.45 2.85
CA GLY A 42 14.61 11.92 2.23
C GLY A 42 15.70 12.35 3.22
N ASN A 43 16.92 11.82 3.02
CA ASN A 43 18.17 12.07 3.75
C ASN A 43 18.28 11.56 5.21
N THR A 44 17.28 10.87 5.76
CA THR A 44 17.47 10.16 7.04
C THR A 44 18.11 8.78 6.81
N VAL A 45 19.05 8.37 7.67
CA VAL A 45 20.00 7.22 7.57
C VAL A 45 19.41 5.86 7.10
N VAL A 46 18.09 5.70 7.07
CA VAL A 46 17.35 4.57 6.46
C VAL A 46 17.57 4.48 4.92
N ASP A 47 18.18 5.52 4.32
CA ASP A 47 18.25 5.85 2.89
C ASP A 47 18.96 4.90 1.91
N ARG A 48 19.32 3.67 2.29
CA ARG A 48 20.04 2.78 1.34
C ARG A 48 19.53 1.37 1.20
N LYS A 49 18.59 0.92 2.04
CA LYS A 49 18.19 -0.49 2.06
C LYS A 49 16.87 -0.78 1.34
N VAL A 50 15.87 0.10 1.42
CA VAL A 50 14.56 -0.14 0.79
C VAL A 50 14.56 0.34 -0.67
N LYS A 51 14.18 -0.53 -1.60
CA LYS A 51 13.92 -0.14 -3.00
C LYS A 51 12.45 0.19 -3.18
N PHE A 52 12.16 1.25 -3.93
CA PHE A 52 10.80 1.71 -4.19
C PHE A 52 10.40 1.34 -5.62
N TRP A 53 9.47 0.41 -5.76
CA TRP A 53 8.83 0.07 -7.02
C TRP A 53 7.43 0.69 -7.03
N CYS A 54 7.38 2.00 -7.18
CA CYS A 54 6.15 2.78 -7.05
C CYS A 54 5.70 3.33 -8.41
N ARG A 55 4.40 3.21 -8.71
CA ARG A 55 3.80 3.69 -9.96
C ARG A 55 2.52 4.48 -9.69
N SER A 56 2.55 5.78 -9.94
CA SER A 56 1.39 6.67 -9.72
C SER A 56 0.15 6.17 -10.47
N GLY A 57 -0.99 6.10 -9.78
CA GLY A 57 -2.26 5.62 -10.35
C GLY A 57 -2.32 4.11 -10.63
N SER A 58 -1.35 3.32 -10.15
CA SER A 58 -1.34 1.87 -10.36
C SER A 58 -2.38 1.17 -9.49
N THR A 59 -3.26 0.38 -10.12
CA THR A 59 -4.16 -0.54 -9.45
C THR A 59 -3.43 -1.84 -9.06
N VAL A 60 -4.04 -2.66 -8.19
CA VAL A 60 -3.49 -3.99 -7.84
C VAL A 60 -3.20 -4.85 -9.07
N GLU A 61 -4.09 -4.82 -10.06
CA GLU A 61 -3.96 -5.56 -11.32
C GLU A 61 -2.75 -5.12 -12.12
N LYS A 62 -2.61 -3.79 -12.33
CA LYS A 62 -1.50 -3.22 -13.11
C LYS A 62 -0.16 -3.54 -12.45
N SER A 63 -0.11 -3.46 -11.13
CA SER A 63 1.08 -3.81 -10.35
C SER A 63 1.39 -5.31 -10.40
N TYR A 64 0.38 -6.18 -10.34
CA TYR A 64 0.55 -7.63 -10.47
C TYR A 64 1.10 -8.00 -11.85
N LYS A 65 0.48 -7.50 -12.92
CA LYS A 65 0.93 -7.72 -14.30
C LYS A 65 2.39 -7.28 -14.49
N TRP A 66 2.75 -6.12 -13.95
CA TRP A 66 4.13 -5.66 -13.98
C TRP A 66 5.07 -6.58 -13.21
N LEU A 67 4.72 -6.94 -11.96
CA LEU A 67 5.57 -7.79 -11.12
C LEU A 67 5.78 -9.14 -11.79
N LYS A 68 4.71 -9.79 -12.26
CA LYS A 68 4.76 -11.07 -12.99
C LYS A 68 5.72 -11.02 -14.18
N ALA A 69 5.74 -9.91 -14.93
CA ALA A 69 6.61 -9.76 -16.09
C ALA A 69 8.07 -9.42 -15.75
N ASN A 70 8.38 -9.04 -14.50
CA ASN A 70 9.69 -8.48 -14.15
C ASN A 70 10.39 -9.21 -12.99
N ILE A 71 9.69 -10.06 -12.24
CA ILE A 71 10.17 -10.61 -10.97
C ILE A 71 11.49 -11.38 -11.12
N GLU A 72 11.64 -12.21 -12.17
CA GLU A 72 12.87 -12.96 -12.44
C GLU A 72 14.09 -12.05 -12.63
N ASN A 73 13.96 -11.05 -13.51
CA ASN A 73 15.00 -10.05 -13.72
C ASN A 73 15.32 -9.27 -12.44
N LYS A 74 14.32 -9.03 -11.58
CA LYS A 74 14.53 -8.35 -10.30
C LYS A 74 15.25 -9.23 -9.28
N ILE A 75 14.99 -10.54 -9.26
CA ILE A 75 15.73 -11.49 -8.43
C ILE A 75 17.19 -11.55 -8.86
N ILE A 76 17.46 -11.64 -10.17
CA ILE A 76 18.84 -11.65 -10.70
C ILE A 76 19.59 -10.37 -10.28
N LEU A 77 18.93 -9.22 -10.36
CA LEU A 77 19.56 -7.93 -10.07
C LEU A 77 19.76 -7.64 -8.57
N HIS A 78 18.87 -8.13 -7.70
CA HIS A 78 18.82 -7.72 -6.29
C HIS A 78 18.92 -8.89 -5.30
N GLY A 79 19.07 -10.12 -5.78
CA GLY A 79 19.08 -11.33 -4.96
C GLY A 79 17.71 -11.62 -4.35
N LYS A 80 17.69 -12.01 -3.07
CA LYS A 80 16.46 -12.32 -2.35
C LYS A 80 15.65 -11.05 -2.11
N LEU A 81 14.33 -11.11 -2.29
CA LEU A 81 13.43 -9.95 -2.24
C LEU A 81 12.38 -10.08 -1.14
N TRP A 82 12.20 -9.05 -0.32
CA TRP A 82 11.04 -8.97 0.56
C TRP A 82 10.14 -7.84 0.07
N ILE A 83 9.03 -8.23 -0.56
CA ILE A 83 8.10 -7.32 -1.24
C ILE A 83 6.97 -6.93 -0.29
N TYR A 84 6.98 -5.67 0.11
CA TYR A 84 5.89 -5.02 0.82
C TYR A 84 4.90 -4.44 -0.18
N VAL A 85 3.72 -5.04 -0.29
CA VAL A 85 2.67 -4.61 -1.22
C VAL A 85 1.76 -3.62 -0.52
N TRP A 86 1.80 -2.36 -0.97
CA TRP A 86 0.96 -1.28 -0.44
C TRP A 86 0.12 -0.65 -1.56
N LEU A 87 -0.93 -1.37 -1.93
CA LEU A 87 -1.80 -1.10 -3.07
C LEU A 87 -3.27 -1.20 -2.66
N GLY A 88 -4.17 -0.73 -3.54
CA GLY A 88 -5.62 -0.82 -3.36
C GLY A 88 -6.31 0.54 -3.30
N THR A 89 -5.61 1.61 -2.92
CA THR A 89 -6.18 2.97 -2.90
C THR A 89 -6.69 3.39 -4.28
N CYS A 90 -5.90 3.19 -5.34
CA CYS A 90 -6.32 3.50 -6.72
C CYS A 90 -7.37 2.53 -7.30
N ASN A 91 -7.71 1.45 -6.59
CA ASN A 91 -8.86 0.60 -6.94
C ASN A 91 -10.14 1.14 -6.30
N ILE A 92 -10.06 1.53 -5.03
CA ILE A 92 -11.19 2.02 -4.25
C ILE A 92 -11.58 3.44 -4.64
N ALA A 93 -10.60 4.32 -4.86
CA ALA A 93 -10.82 5.70 -5.26
C ALA A 93 -10.17 6.00 -6.60
N THR A 94 -10.92 6.70 -7.46
CA THR A 94 -10.46 7.16 -8.76
C THR A 94 -10.21 8.66 -8.71
N LYS A 95 -9.17 9.12 -9.41
CA LYS A 95 -8.84 10.54 -9.54
C LYS A 95 -9.43 11.09 -10.84
N GLY A 96 -10.27 12.12 -10.73
CA GLY A 96 -10.81 12.90 -11.85
C GLY A 96 -10.29 14.34 -11.77
N GLY A 97 -9.36 14.70 -12.66
CA GLY A 97 -8.68 15.99 -12.58
C GLY A 97 -7.93 16.17 -11.26
N ASN A 98 -8.26 17.21 -10.50
CA ASN A 98 -7.65 17.50 -9.19
C ASN A 98 -8.36 16.83 -8.00
N PHE A 99 -9.47 16.15 -8.24
CA PHE A 99 -10.32 15.59 -7.21
C PHE A 99 -10.29 14.06 -7.25
N ILE A 100 -10.71 13.44 -6.16
CA ILE A 100 -10.93 12.00 -6.10
C ILE A 100 -12.40 11.71 -5.80
N SER A 101 -12.86 10.54 -6.20
CA SER A 101 -14.17 10.00 -5.85
C SER A 101 -14.03 8.51 -5.60
N LEU A 102 -15.02 7.91 -4.97
CA LEU A 102 -15.13 6.47 -4.91
C LEU A 102 -15.28 5.92 -6.34
N THR A 103 -14.58 4.83 -6.64
CA THR A 103 -14.63 4.19 -7.96
C THR A 103 -15.98 3.51 -8.19
N SER A 104 -16.48 2.80 -7.19
CA SER A 104 -17.80 2.17 -7.18
C SER A 104 -18.32 2.09 -5.74
N GLU A 105 -19.64 2.19 -5.58
CA GLU A 105 -20.29 2.05 -4.26
C GLU A 105 -20.46 0.58 -3.84
N ASP A 106 -20.33 -0.35 -4.78
CA ASP A 106 -20.40 -1.79 -4.54
C ASP A 106 -19.07 -2.36 -4.01
N ASN A 107 -19.07 -3.66 -3.71
CA ASN A 107 -17.87 -4.34 -3.22
C ASN A 107 -16.93 -4.81 -4.36
N GLN A 108 -17.11 -4.36 -5.61
CA GLN A 108 -16.31 -4.87 -6.73
C GLN A 108 -14.82 -4.53 -6.56
N ALA A 109 -14.50 -3.31 -6.09
CA ALA A 109 -13.13 -2.93 -5.78
C ALA A 109 -12.50 -3.84 -4.70
N VAL A 110 -13.27 -4.18 -3.66
CA VAL A 110 -12.84 -5.07 -2.56
C VAL A 110 -12.56 -6.49 -3.06
N LEU A 111 -13.46 -7.04 -3.88
CA LEU A 111 -13.30 -8.37 -4.48
C LEU A 111 -12.07 -8.41 -5.38
N ASN A 112 -11.89 -7.38 -6.21
CA ASN A 112 -10.75 -7.27 -7.11
C ASN A 112 -9.41 -7.20 -6.33
N ILE A 113 -9.34 -6.39 -5.27
CA ILE A 113 -8.15 -6.30 -4.40
C ILE A 113 -7.84 -7.66 -3.78
N THR A 114 -8.86 -8.32 -3.21
CA THR A 114 -8.68 -9.60 -2.52
C THR A 114 -8.21 -10.68 -3.49
N HIS A 115 -8.81 -10.76 -4.68
CA HIS A 115 -8.40 -11.67 -5.74
C HIS A 115 -6.93 -11.46 -6.12
N TYR A 116 -6.51 -10.22 -6.40
CA TYR A 116 -5.12 -9.99 -6.79
C TYR A 116 -4.12 -10.19 -5.65
N PHE A 117 -4.51 -10.02 -4.39
CA PHE A 117 -3.63 -10.35 -3.26
C PHE A 117 -3.38 -11.88 -3.16
N GLN A 118 -4.39 -12.69 -3.45
CA GLN A 118 -4.22 -14.14 -3.60
C GLN A 118 -3.30 -14.45 -4.78
N GLU A 119 -3.51 -13.83 -5.94
CA GLU A 119 -2.66 -13.98 -7.11
C GLU A 119 -1.19 -13.58 -6.85
N PHE A 120 -0.95 -12.49 -6.13
CA PHE A 120 0.38 -12.12 -5.68
C PHE A 120 1.02 -13.20 -4.81
N SER A 121 0.26 -13.77 -3.87
CA SER A 121 0.76 -14.84 -2.99
C SER A 121 1.11 -16.09 -3.81
N THR A 122 0.25 -16.50 -4.74
CA THR A 122 0.49 -17.61 -5.67
C THR A 122 1.69 -17.35 -6.57
N LEU A 123 1.85 -16.13 -7.09
CA LEU A 123 3.01 -15.73 -7.88
C LEU A 123 4.30 -15.89 -7.08
N ILE A 124 4.34 -15.35 -5.86
CA ILE A 124 5.56 -15.33 -5.03
C ILE A 124 5.94 -16.71 -4.51
N HIS A 125 4.98 -17.62 -4.27
CA HIS A 125 5.28 -19.01 -3.90
C HIS A 125 6.12 -19.77 -4.95
N ARG A 126 6.14 -19.31 -6.20
CA ARG A 126 6.98 -19.90 -7.26
C ARG A 126 8.44 -19.46 -7.20
N TYR A 127 8.78 -18.49 -6.35
CA TYR A 127 10.12 -17.91 -6.24
C TYR A 127 10.61 -17.98 -4.78
N PRO A 128 11.34 -19.04 -4.37
CA PRO A 128 11.81 -19.23 -2.99
C PRO A 128 12.68 -18.09 -2.44
N GLU A 129 13.28 -17.30 -3.32
CA GLU A 129 14.07 -16.10 -3.01
C GLU A 129 13.19 -14.91 -2.64
N CYS A 130 11.88 -15.01 -2.78
CA CYS A 130 10.94 -13.94 -2.56
C CYS A 130 10.04 -14.18 -1.34
N LYS A 131 9.81 -13.11 -0.59
CA LYS A 131 8.78 -13.02 0.45
C LYS A 131 7.84 -11.90 0.11
N ILE A 132 6.59 -12.03 0.54
CA ILE A 132 5.58 -11.00 0.38
C ILE A 132 4.94 -10.63 1.72
N THR A 133 4.63 -9.36 1.89
CA THR A 133 3.87 -8.83 3.02
C THR A 133 2.95 -7.75 2.51
N PHE A 134 1.65 -7.85 2.77
CA PHE A 134 0.71 -6.81 2.37
C PHE A 134 0.57 -5.80 3.50
N LEU A 135 0.67 -4.53 3.14
CA LEU A 135 0.50 -3.40 4.02
C LEU A 135 -0.94 -2.92 3.94
N GLU A 136 -1.53 -2.61 5.10
CA GLU A 136 -2.92 -2.16 5.14
C GLU A 136 -3.11 -0.84 4.38
N THR A 137 -4.21 -0.75 3.62
CA THR A 137 -4.65 0.53 3.08
C THR A 137 -5.09 1.42 4.25
N PRO A 138 -4.51 2.61 4.42
CA PRO A 138 -4.92 3.53 5.48
C PRO A 138 -6.35 4.00 5.20
N VAL A 139 -7.12 4.28 6.26
CA VAL A 139 -8.39 4.99 6.11
C VAL A 139 -8.07 6.43 5.72
N PHE A 140 -8.73 6.93 4.67
CA PHE A 140 -8.63 8.31 4.23
C PHE A 140 -10.03 8.87 3.98
N SER A 141 -10.12 10.18 3.76
CA SER A 141 -11.37 10.89 3.50
C SER A 141 -11.29 11.60 2.15
N ILE A 142 -12.19 11.24 1.25
CA ILE A 142 -12.44 11.88 -0.04
C ILE A 142 -12.89 13.33 0.20
N GLU A 143 -13.79 13.56 1.17
CA GLU A 143 -14.22 14.92 1.56
C GLU A 143 -13.01 15.78 1.92
N SER A 144 -12.19 15.29 2.85
CA SER A 144 -11.02 16.02 3.36
C SER A 144 -9.99 16.27 2.26
N PHE A 145 -9.74 15.27 1.40
CA PHE A 145 -8.84 15.42 0.26
C PHE A 145 -9.37 16.48 -0.71
N ASN A 146 -10.63 16.39 -1.13
CA ASN A 146 -11.21 17.33 -2.09
C ASN A 146 -11.33 18.74 -1.52
N LYS A 147 -11.61 18.88 -0.21
CA LYS A 147 -11.57 20.16 0.51
C LYS A 147 -10.17 20.77 0.46
N SER A 148 -9.11 19.99 0.71
CA SER A 148 -7.72 20.46 0.60
C SER A 148 -7.31 20.86 -0.83
N ARG A 149 -8.09 20.43 -1.83
CA ARG A 149 -7.93 20.77 -3.25
C ARG A 149 -8.88 21.87 -3.72
N ASN A 150 -9.53 22.57 -2.79
CA ASN A 150 -10.46 23.67 -3.06
C ASN A 150 -11.67 23.25 -3.93
N HIS A 151 -12.21 22.04 -3.71
CA HIS A 151 -13.48 21.66 -4.33
C HIS A 151 -14.60 22.63 -3.88
N PRO A 152 -15.47 23.12 -4.79
CA PRO A 152 -16.47 24.12 -4.47
C PRO A 152 -17.52 23.64 -3.46
N ASP A 153 -17.83 22.34 -3.47
CA ASP A 153 -18.69 21.72 -2.47
C ASP A 153 -18.14 20.34 -2.05
N PRO A 154 -17.28 20.26 -1.03
CA PRO A 154 -16.70 18.99 -0.59
C PRO A 154 -17.70 18.12 0.19
N ASN A 155 -18.81 18.68 0.70
CA ASN A 155 -19.75 17.93 1.53
C ASN A 155 -20.48 16.82 0.77
N ILE A 156 -20.55 16.92 -0.56
CA ILE A 156 -21.16 15.89 -1.42
C ILE A 156 -20.47 14.52 -1.28
N PHE A 157 -19.23 14.49 -0.79
CA PHE A 157 -18.44 13.26 -0.65
C PHE A 157 -18.61 12.56 0.70
N LYS A 158 -19.38 13.10 1.65
CA LYS A 158 -19.57 12.51 2.99
C LYS A 158 -20.12 11.08 2.94
N ASN A 159 -21.11 10.83 2.08
CA ASN A 159 -21.68 9.50 1.92
C ASN A 159 -20.66 8.53 1.30
N GLN A 160 -19.80 9.02 0.41
CA GLN A 160 -18.72 8.21 -0.17
C GLN A 160 -17.67 7.85 0.90
N ASP A 161 -17.40 8.72 1.87
CA ASP A 161 -16.48 8.43 2.96
C ASP A 161 -16.97 7.30 3.88
N LEU A 162 -18.28 7.20 4.12
CA LEU A 162 -18.87 6.08 4.86
C LEU A 162 -18.63 4.76 4.09
N LYS A 163 -18.93 4.75 2.79
CA LYS A 163 -18.71 3.58 1.93
C LYS A 163 -17.24 3.22 1.79
N LEU A 164 -16.36 4.23 1.71
CA LEU A 164 -14.92 4.05 1.68
C LEU A 164 -14.42 3.33 2.94
N GLN A 165 -14.88 3.75 4.11
CA GLN A 165 -14.52 3.12 5.38
C GLN A 165 -14.96 1.65 5.41
N ASP A 166 -16.20 1.36 5.00
CA ASP A 166 -16.72 -0.01 4.90
C ASP A 166 -15.89 -0.87 3.93
N GLN A 167 -15.56 -0.35 2.75
CA GLN A 167 -14.76 -1.07 1.76
C GLN A 167 -13.33 -1.34 2.26
N ILE A 168 -12.68 -0.35 2.88
CA ILE A 168 -11.35 -0.53 3.47
C ILE A 168 -11.39 -1.56 4.60
N LEU A 169 -12.41 -1.52 5.46
CA LEU A 169 -12.59 -2.51 6.52
C LEU A 169 -12.80 -3.91 5.93
N ASN A 170 -13.60 -4.04 4.88
CA ASN A 170 -13.84 -5.31 4.20
C ASN A 170 -12.57 -5.89 3.57
N VAL A 171 -11.73 -5.06 2.94
CA VAL A 171 -10.40 -5.48 2.46
C VAL A 171 -9.55 -6.00 3.61
N LYS A 172 -9.49 -5.27 4.73
CA LYS A 172 -8.70 -5.68 5.91
C LYS A 172 -9.19 -7.01 6.49
N THR A 173 -10.49 -7.18 6.66
CA THR A 173 -11.09 -8.40 7.22
C THR A 173 -10.83 -9.60 6.32
N LYS A 174 -11.08 -9.47 5.00
CA LYS A 174 -10.83 -10.56 4.03
C LYS A 174 -9.34 -10.90 3.92
N TYR A 175 -8.46 -9.91 4.05
CA TYR A 175 -7.02 -10.13 4.02
C TYR A 175 -6.55 -10.94 5.24
N ARG A 176 -6.97 -10.54 6.44
CA ARG A 176 -6.57 -11.20 7.70
C ARG A 176 -7.10 -12.63 7.82
N SER A 177 -8.24 -12.94 7.22
CA SER A 177 -8.79 -14.31 7.24
C SER A 177 -8.16 -15.24 6.19
N SER A 178 -7.54 -14.70 5.14
CA SER A 178 -7.02 -15.48 4.02
C SER A 178 -5.51 -15.70 4.00
N THR A 179 -4.75 -14.99 4.86
CA THR A 179 -3.28 -15.05 4.82
C THR A 179 -2.69 -15.11 6.24
N PRO A 180 -1.88 -16.14 6.60
CA PRO A 180 -1.21 -16.21 7.91
C PRO A 180 -0.01 -15.25 8.05
N VAL A 181 0.11 -14.22 7.20
CA VAL A 181 1.29 -13.37 7.10
C VAL A 181 1.00 -11.95 7.62
N PHE A 182 1.70 -11.58 8.69
CA PHE A 182 1.73 -10.30 9.41
C PHE A 182 1.12 -9.11 8.65
N ALA A 183 -0.14 -8.81 8.93
CA ALA A 183 -0.73 -7.50 8.61
C ALA A 183 -0.08 -6.46 9.53
N ILE A 184 0.79 -5.61 9.00
CA ILE A 184 1.31 -4.48 9.76
C ILE A 184 0.35 -3.31 9.54
N GLN A 185 -0.33 -2.91 10.62
CA GLN A 185 -1.15 -1.71 10.64
C GLN A 185 -0.24 -0.48 10.60
N ILE A 186 -0.30 0.26 9.50
CA ILE A 186 0.39 1.55 9.39
C ILE A 186 -0.57 2.64 9.87
N HIS A 187 -0.27 3.23 11.02
CA HIS A 187 -0.93 4.46 11.46
C HIS A 187 -0.22 5.64 10.78
N LEU A 188 -0.90 6.29 9.82
CA LEU A 188 -0.46 7.52 9.15
C LEU A 188 -1.24 8.76 9.63
#